data_AF-A0AAU2QT63-F1
#
_entry.id   AF-A0AAU2QT63-F1
#
_cell.length_a   1.000
_cell.length_b   1.000
_cell.length_c   1.000
_cell.angle_alpha   90.00
_cell.angle_beta   90.00
_cell.angle_gamma   90.00
#
_symmetry.space_group_name_H-M   'P 1'
#
loop_
_entity.id
_entity.type
_entity.pdbx_description
1 polymer ?
#
loop_
_entity_poly.entity_id
_entity_poly.type
_entity_poly.pdbx_seq_one_letter_code
_entity_poly.pdbx_strand_id
1 'polypeptide(L)'
;MSDLSVDYAVLNRVRHNLDHIAELMRKPGREMRDVTGDSMGVPELARRMDHFGDEWSYGIKQLTKFSEKASKALLKVKESFEQLDHELAESQRQRGK
;
A
#
# COMPACT_ATOMS: atom_id res chain seq x y z
N MET A 1 -19.01 28.81 -2.92
CA MET A 1 -18.51 27.64 -3.66
C MET A 1 -18.15 26.61 -2.59
N SER A 2 -19.05 25.66 -2.31
CA SER A 2 -18.83 24.63 -1.28
C SER A 2 -17.76 23.65 -1.77
N ASP A 3 -16.61 23.59 -1.13
CA ASP A 3 -16.34 22.84 0.12
C ASP A 3 -16.17 21.32 -0.08
N LEU A 4 -15.81 20.91 -1.30
CA LEU A 4 -15.16 19.64 -1.57
C LEU A 4 -13.82 19.94 -2.26
N SER A 5 -12.77 20.28 -1.50
CA SER A 5 -11.40 20.28 -2.03
C SER A 5 -10.71 18.99 -1.59
N VAL A 6 -10.66 18.01 -2.46
CA VAL A 6 -9.77 16.86 -2.26
C VAL A 6 -8.35 17.27 -2.64
N ASP A 7 -7.44 17.17 -1.68
CA ASP A 7 -6.01 17.30 -1.96
C ASP A 7 -5.51 16.01 -2.62
N TYR A 8 -5.62 15.98 -3.95
CA TYR A 8 -5.15 14.87 -4.77
C TYR A 8 -3.63 14.64 -4.61
N ALA A 9 -2.86 15.67 -4.27
CA ALA A 9 -1.43 15.51 -4.02
C ALA A 9 -1.18 14.74 -2.72
N VAL A 10 -1.94 15.03 -1.66
CA VAL A 10 -1.89 14.27 -0.40
C VAL A 10 -2.35 12.82 -0.62
N LEU A 11 -3.45 12.58 -1.32
CA LEU A 11 -3.91 11.21 -1.61
C LEU A 11 -2.87 10.39 -2.38
N ASN A 12 -2.28 10.97 -3.43
CA ASN A 12 -1.23 10.32 -4.20
C ASN A 12 0.02 10.06 -3.35
N ARG A 13 0.41 11.01 -2.49
CA ARG A 13 1.55 10.86 -1.58
C ARG A 13 1.32 9.73 -0.57
N VAL A 14 0.15 9.68 0.05
CA VAL A 14 -0.20 8.61 1.02
C VAL A 14 -0.19 7.26 0.33
N ARG A 15 -0.78 7.15 -0.86
CA ARG A 15 -0.74 5.93 -1.68
C ARG A 15 0.71 5.50 -1.97
N HIS A 16 1.53 6.41 -2.46
CA HIS A 16 2.93 6.10 -2.79
C HIS A 16 3.73 5.65 -1.57
N ASN A 17 3.51 6.29 -0.41
CA ASN A 17 4.15 5.90 0.85
C ASN A 17 3.76 4.48 1.27
N LEU A 18 2.48 4.11 1.14
CA LEU A 18 2.00 2.76 1.47
C LEU A 18 2.63 1.70 0.56
N ASP A 19 2.70 1.98 -0.74
CA ASP A 19 3.35 1.09 -1.72
C ASP A 19 4.86 0.95 -1.41
N HIS A 20 5.53 2.05 -1.06
CA HIS A 20 6.95 2.06 -0.73
C HIS A 20 7.27 1.30 0.57
N ILE A 21 6.45 1.48 1.62
CA ILE A 21 6.60 0.73 2.88
C ILE A 21 6.44 -0.78 2.63
N ALA A 22 5.45 -1.18 1.82
CA ALA A 22 5.26 -2.58 1.46
C ALA A 22 6.49 -3.15 0.72
N GLU A 23 7.10 -2.38 -0.17
CA GLU A 23 8.32 -2.79 -0.87
C GLU A 23 9.55 -2.91 0.04
N LEU A 24 9.80 -1.90 0.88
CA LEU A 24 10.89 -1.91 1.86
C LEU A 24 10.80 -3.12 2.78
N MET A 25 9.59 -3.41 3.28
CA MET A 25 9.36 -4.52 4.18
C MET A 25 9.57 -5.88 3.50
N ARG A 26 9.32 -6.02 2.19
CA ARG A 26 9.54 -7.28 1.45
C ARG A 26 11.01 -7.67 1.30
N LYS A 27 11.93 -6.70 1.27
CA LYS A 27 13.34 -6.95 0.96
C LYS A 27 14.04 -7.84 2.01
N PRO A 28 13.99 -7.54 3.33
CA PRO A 28 14.62 -8.38 4.35
C PRO A 28 14.07 -9.81 4.38
N GLY A 29 12.78 -10.01 4.10
CA GLY A 29 12.19 -11.35 4.07
C GLY A 29 12.67 -12.21 2.90
N ARG A 30 13.05 -11.59 1.78
CA ARG A 30 13.73 -12.30 0.68
C ARG A 30 15.17 -12.62 1.03
N GLU A 31 15.91 -11.64 1.52
CA GLU A 31 17.33 -11.82 1.90
C GLU A 31 17.50 -12.87 2.99
N MET A 32 16.58 -12.97 3.96
CA MET A 32 16.60 -14.01 4.99
C MET A 32 16.28 -15.41 4.47
N ARG A 33 15.49 -15.55 3.40
CA ARG A 33 15.28 -16.86 2.76
C ARG A 33 16.53 -17.42 2.11
N ASP A 34 17.43 -16.54 1.68
CA ASP A 34 18.68 -16.92 1.04
C ASP A 34 19.77 -17.32 2.06
N VAL A 35 19.57 -17.00 3.35
CA VAL A 35 20.45 -17.40 4.45
C VAL A 35 19.89 -18.68 5.09
N THR A 36 20.42 -19.84 4.70
CA THR A 36 19.97 -21.13 5.23
C THR A 36 20.51 -21.41 6.64
N GLY A 37 19.74 -22.09 7.48
CA GLY A 37 20.11 -22.45 8.85
C GLY A 37 21.46 -23.18 8.99
N ASP A 38 21.90 -23.90 7.96
CA ASP A 38 23.23 -24.54 7.89
C ASP A 38 24.38 -23.54 7.99
N SER A 39 24.21 -22.32 7.49
CA SER A 39 25.22 -21.27 7.56
C SER A 39 25.40 -20.66 8.96
N MET A 40 24.54 -21.03 9.92
CA MET A 40 24.54 -20.46 11.28
C MET A 40 25.33 -21.28 12.30
N GLY A 41 25.80 -22.48 11.94
CA GLY A 41 26.67 -23.32 12.77
C GLY A 41 26.07 -23.88 14.07
N VAL A 42 24.84 -23.46 14.44
CA VAL A 42 24.14 -23.89 15.66
C VAL A 42 22.69 -24.27 15.33
N PRO A 43 22.25 -25.53 15.54
CA PRO A 43 20.91 -26.01 15.15
C PRO A 43 19.72 -25.30 15.81
N GLU A 44 19.88 -24.79 17.03
CA GLU A 44 18.85 -24.01 17.72
C GLU A 44 18.71 -22.60 17.11
N LEU A 45 19.82 -21.99 16.69
CA LEU A 45 19.83 -20.70 16.02
C LEU A 45 19.18 -20.80 14.64
N ALA A 46 19.53 -21.85 13.88
CA ALA A 46 18.92 -22.19 12.59
C ALA A 46 17.38 -22.23 12.69
N ARG A 47 16.85 -23.04 13.61
CA ARG A 47 15.39 -23.18 13.80
C ARG A 47 14.70 -21.87 14.18
N ARG A 48 15.32 -21.05 15.04
CA ARG A 48 14.78 -19.74 15.41
C ARG A 48 14.75 -18.76 14.25
N MET A 49 15.76 -18.82 13.39
CA MET A 49 15.86 -17.97 12.21
C MET A 49 14.89 -18.40 11.11
N ASP A 50 14.66 -19.70 10.94
CA ASP A 50 13.61 -20.21 10.06
C ASP A 50 12.22 -19.72 10.52
N HIS A 51 11.91 -19.89 11.82
CA HIS A 51 10.65 -19.42 12.40
C HIS A 51 10.50 -17.90 12.29
N PHE A 52 11.57 -17.14 12.52
CA PHE A 52 11.57 -15.69 12.30
C PHE A 52 11.25 -15.34 10.85
N GLY A 53 11.89 -16.02 9.88
CA GLY A 53 11.65 -15.81 8.46
C GLY A 53 10.20 -16.06 8.06
N ASP A 54 9.58 -17.11 8.59
CA ASP A 54 8.18 -17.46 8.33
C ASP A 54 7.21 -16.41 8.90
N GLU A 55 7.35 -16.04 10.18
CA GLU A 55 6.53 -15.01 10.83
C GLU A 55 6.69 -13.64 10.15
N TRP A 56 7.92 -13.28 9.79
CA TRP A 56 8.24 -12.05 9.08
C TRP A 56 7.60 -12.02 7.69
N SER A 57 7.72 -13.11 6.92
CA SER A 57 7.09 -13.27 5.61
C SER A 57 5.56 -13.18 5.70
N TYR A 58 4.96 -13.79 6.71
CA TYR A 58 3.53 -13.68 6.99
C TYR A 58 3.12 -12.24 7.30
N GLY A 59 3.82 -11.57 8.22
CA GLY A 59 3.56 -10.18 8.60
C GLY A 59 3.62 -9.23 7.40
N ILE A 60 4.62 -9.38 6.54
CA ILE A 60 4.76 -8.59 5.31
C ILE A 60 3.62 -8.84 4.33
N LYS A 61 3.18 -10.09 4.16
CA LYS A 61 2.02 -10.42 3.33
C LYS A 61 0.78 -9.69 3.83
N GLN A 62 0.53 -9.68 5.14
CA GLN A 62 -0.60 -8.96 5.72
C GLN A 62 -0.47 -7.44 5.53
N LEU A 63 0.69 -6.85 5.84
CA LEU A 63 0.95 -5.43 5.64
C LEU A 63 0.76 -4.99 4.19
N THR A 64 1.26 -5.78 3.23
CA THR A 64 1.05 -5.54 1.81
C THR A 64 -0.45 -5.55 1.49
N LYS A 65 -1.17 -6.58 1.92
CA LYS A 65 -2.61 -6.72 1.65
C LYS A 65 -3.42 -5.54 2.18
N PHE A 66 -3.10 -5.04 3.38
CA PHE A 66 -3.76 -3.86 3.93
C PHE A 66 -3.39 -2.58 3.18
N SER A 67 -2.11 -2.42 2.83
CA SER A 67 -1.61 -1.28 2.06
C SER A 67 -2.25 -1.21 0.67
N GLU A 68 -2.35 -2.34 -0.05
CA GLU A 68 -3.02 -2.44 -1.34
C GLU A 68 -4.52 -2.12 -1.23
N LYS A 69 -5.21 -2.59 -0.19
CA LYS A 69 -6.61 -2.27 0.05
C LYS A 69 -6.82 -0.78 0.31
N ALA A 70 -5.96 -0.18 1.13
CA ALA A 70 -5.99 1.26 1.40
C ALA A 70 -5.70 2.06 0.12
N SER A 71 -4.67 1.69 -0.64
CA SER A 71 -4.32 2.26 -1.94
C SER A 71 -5.50 2.23 -2.93
N LYS A 72 -6.18 1.09 -3.06
CA LYS A 72 -7.39 0.93 -3.89
C LYS A 72 -8.56 1.78 -3.40
N ALA A 73 -8.78 1.86 -2.09
CA ALA A 73 -9.82 2.70 -1.53
C ALA A 73 -9.58 4.19 -1.82
N LEU A 74 -8.33 4.66 -1.67
CA LEU A 74 -7.93 6.03 -1.99
C LEU A 74 -8.11 6.33 -3.49
N LEU A 75 -7.77 5.38 -4.37
CA LEU A 75 -8.02 5.51 -5.81
C LEU A 75 -9.51 5.67 -6.11
N LYS A 76 -10.35 4.82 -5.52
CA LYS A 76 -11.81 4.89 -5.71
C LYS A 76 -12.40 6.21 -5.21
N VAL A 77 -11.90 6.73 -4.09
CA VAL A 77 -12.27 8.06 -3.60
C VAL A 77 -11.92 9.10 -4.66
N LYS A 78 -10.67 9.12 -5.13
CA LYS A 78 -10.24 10.03 -6.20
C LYS A 78 -11.16 9.98 -7.43
N GLU A 79 -11.41 8.79 -7.97
CA GLU A 79 -12.25 8.60 -9.16
C GLU A 79 -13.68 9.11 -8.95
N SER A 80 -14.24 8.90 -7.75
CA SER A 80 -15.59 9.35 -7.41
C SER A 80 -15.68 10.89 -7.36
N PHE A 81 -14.63 11.55 -6.86
CA PHE A 81 -14.56 13.01 -6.86
C PHE A 81 -14.39 13.59 -8.27
N GLU A 82 -13.50 13.00 -9.09
CA GLU A 82 -13.33 13.40 -10.49
C GLU A 82 -14.63 13.27 -11.29
N GLN A 83 -15.41 12.21 -11.04
CA GLN A 83 -16.73 12.03 -11.65
C GLN A 83 -17.73 13.10 -11.20
N LEU A 84 -17.81 13.38 -9.90
CA LEU A 84 -18.71 14.43 -9.36
C LEU A 84 -18.37 15.81 -9.94
N ASP A 85 -17.09 16.15 -10.04
CA ASP A 85 -16.63 17.40 -10.65
C ASP A 85 -17.03 17.49 -12.14
N HIS A 86 -16.92 16.38 -12.87
CA HIS A 86 -17.34 16.31 -14.27
C HIS A 86 -18.85 16.52 -14.42
N GLU A 87 -19.67 15.81 -13.65
CA GLU A 87 -21.14 15.93 -13.66
C GLU A 87 -21.59 17.36 -13.28
N LEU A 88 -20.95 17.97 -12.28
CA LEU A 88 -21.18 19.36 -11.91
C LEU A 88 -20.87 20.32 -13.06
N ALA A 89 -19.73 20.17 -13.72
CA ALA A 89 -19.33 21.01 -14.84
C ALA A 89 -20.28 20.87 -16.04
N GLU A 90 -20.75 19.66 -16.34
CA GLU A 90 -21.74 19.43 -17.40
C GLU A 90 -23.09 20.06 -17.09
N SER A 91 -23.59 19.93 -15.86
CA SER A 91 -24.86 20.53 -15.44
C SER A 91 -24.85 22.06 -15.55
N GLN A 92 -23.72 22.70 -15.25
CA GLN A 92 -23.54 24.14 -15.39
C GLN A 92 -23.54 24.58 -16.86
N ARG A 93 -22.91 23.80 -17.74
CA ARG A 93 -22.93 24.06 -19.20
C ARG A 93 -24.33 23.92 -19.79
N GLN A 94 -25.14 22.99 -19.29
CA GLN A 94 -26.52 22.78 -19.75
C GLN A 94 -27.47 23.89 -19.25
N ARG A 95 -27.27 24.42 -18.03
CA ARG A 95 -28.05 25.55 -17.49
C ARG A 95 -27.71 26.92 -18.11
N GLY A 96 -26.54 27.06 -18.74
CA GLY A 96 -26.09 28.29 -19.38
C GLY A 96 -26.48 28.43 -20.86
N LYS A 97 -27.24 27.48 -21.42
CA LYS A 97 -27.84 27.53 -22.75
C LYS A 97 -29.34 27.75 -22.64
#